data_AF-A0A8U0L4Q6-F1
#
_entry.id   AF-A0A8U0L4Q6-F1
#
_cell.length_a   1.000
_cell.length_b   1.000
_cell.length_c   1.000
_cell.angle_alpha   90.00
_cell.angle_beta   90.00
_cell.angle_gamma   90.00
#
_symmetry.space_group_name_H-M   'P 1'
#
loop_
_entity.id
_entity.type
_entity.pdbx_description
1 polymer ?
#
loop_
_entity_poly.entity_id
_entity_poly.type
_entity_poly.pdbx_seq_one_letter_code
_entity_poly.pdbx_strand_id
1 'polypeptide(L)'
;MDMSQPDDDGVYRNGATKRKARTELAMQCLTELWNAACKDVSFPVPDSGIGFAAVGSLARGQLGPSSDLDLVIIYEPRTLNDQQLNELANKLWYPLWDSGLDLDHSIRTRAQCEEVTDHDLPAAMGWLDVKPIAGDTALITTTATSILERWRKAARKRLPELLDSAKARLDEFGRLQYVNQPDIKEARGGLRDAVLVSALAASWLADRPHGIYDEAVERLLDVRDCIHLVAGKDTNLMLTPYQAKVAVMLGLADPTWPENERAAYSIDDLQTLLARIGRRISFSLDSTASRAEHSLTHEKPRFAFFQMFSQRSGGKREAPQFDVVAPGVAKHEGELVLAPGAEPAKDAKLASRMAVAAGEFGLPINPSTLVNLKHCPIHDNQWDDESRELFIRLLACGPNLMEVWESIDFVDIPGRWMPEWLGVRNRPSASAAHRYTIDRHMVEVTSRLGRETPSGGQYDDDHFKALLLAGITHDIGKRAFVADHAAEGARHVPVILKRMGYAPDIVDWATVLVREHLTLSEFATGKDPYDPAVAEELADRLHHDKMLLDMLFDLTRADGSSLGATAGETITKQYGWSKWREQIVRGMYSAARAAM
;
A
#
# COMPACT_ATOMS: atom_id res chain seq x y z
N MET A 1 12.51 -28.51 -4.95
CA MET A 1 13.50 -27.41 -4.84
C MET A 1 14.17 -27.10 -6.16
N ASP A 2 14.61 -28.10 -6.95
CA ASP A 2 15.34 -27.87 -8.22
C ASP A 2 14.58 -27.02 -9.25
N MET A 3 13.26 -27.21 -9.38
CA MET A 3 12.41 -26.41 -10.27
C MET A 3 12.19 -24.96 -9.81
N SER A 4 12.67 -24.62 -8.62
CA SER A 4 12.52 -23.31 -8.00
C SER A 4 13.81 -22.51 -7.97
N GLN A 5 14.92 -23.08 -8.42
CA GLN A 5 16.21 -22.41 -8.30
C GLN A 5 16.24 -21.10 -9.10
N PRO A 6 17.00 -20.09 -8.63
CA PRO A 6 17.40 -18.97 -9.46
C PRO A 6 18.11 -19.46 -10.73
N ASP A 7 18.21 -18.58 -11.72
CA ASP A 7 18.97 -18.85 -12.95
C ASP A 7 20.48 -18.92 -12.61
N ASP A 8 21.34 -19.31 -13.58
CA ASP A 8 22.78 -19.54 -13.35
C ASP A 8 23.53 -18.31 -12.78
N ASP A 9 23.00 -17.11 -13.02
CA ASP A 9 23.54 -15.84 -12.50
C ASP A 9 23.03 -15.50 -11.09
N GLY A 10 22.27 -16.39 -10.47
CA GLY A 10 21.71 -16.22 -9.12
C GLY A 10 20.41 -15.42 -9.06
N VAL A 11 19.87 -14.97 -10.20
CA VAL A 11 18.64 -14.16 -10.26
C VAL A 11 17.41 -15.03 -10.52
N TYR A 12 16.36 -14.84 -9.73
CA TYR A 12 15.07 -15.50 -9.84
C TYR A 12 14.20 -14.83 -10.92
N ARG A 13 14.27 -15.34 -12.14
CA ARG A 13 13.40 -14.92 -13.26
C ARG A 13 12.28 -15.91 -13.52
N ASN A 14 11.28 -15.47 -14.28
CA ASN A 14 10.17 -16.29 -14.77
C ASN A 14 9.40 -17.00 -13.64
N GLY A 15 9.17 -16.31 -12.51
CA GLY A 15 8.53 -16.90 -11.34
C GLY A 15 7.15 -17.50 -11.63
N ALA A 16 6.34 -16.87 -12.49
CA ALA A 16 5.04 -17.41 -12.92
C ALA A 16 5.18 -18.78 -13.62
N THR A 17 6.17 -18.94 -14.50
CA THR A 17 6.45 -20.22 -15.18
C THR A 17 6.93 -21.27 -14.19
N LYS A 18 7.81 -20.89 -13.25
CA LYS A 18 8.30 -21.79 -12.20
C LYS A 18 7.17 -22.25 -11.28
N ARG A 19 6.28 -21.34 -10.85
CA ARG A 19 5.05 -21.64 -10.08
C ARG A 19 4.13 -22.60 -10.83
N LYS A 20 3.86 -22.32 -12.11
CA LYS A 20 3.03 -23.19 -12.97
C LYS A 20 3.60 -24.60 -13.06
N ALA A 21 4.89 -24.74 -13.35
CA ALA A 21 5.55 -26.04 -13.47
C ALA A 21 5.51 -26.84 -12.15
N ARG A 22 5.69 -26.15 -11.00
CA ARG A 22 5.52 -26.77 -9.67
C ARG A 22 4.09 -27.25 -9.44
N THR A 23 3.09 -26.43 -9.77
CA THR A 23 1.68 -26.81 -9.65
C THR A 23 1.37 -28.02 -10.53
N GLU A 24 1.81 -28.04 -11.78
CA GLU A 24 1.58 -29.16 -12.70
C GLU A 24 2.20 -30.46 -12.16
N LEU A 25 3.44 -30.41 -11.68
CA LEU A 25 4.09 -31.56 -11.04
C LEU A 25 3.33 -32.02 -9.80
N ALA A 26 2.96 -31.10 -8.90
CA ALA A 26 2.24 -31.43 -7.68
C ALA A 26 0.89 -32.09 -8.00
N MET A 27 0.11 -31.52 -8.93
CA MET A 27 -1.17 -32.09 -9.36
C MET A 27 -1.01 -33.50 -9.97
N GLN A 28 0.05 -33.72 -10.76
CA GLN A 28 0.35 -35.04 -11.32
C GLN A 28 0.68 -36.06 -10.21
N CYS A 29 1.64 -35.74 -9.32
CA CYS A 29 2.03 -36.64 -8.24
C CYS A 29 0.87 -36.94 -7.29
N LEU A 30 0.03 -35.96 -6.98
CA LEU A 30 -1.16 -36.13 -6.16
C LEU A 30 -2.20 -37.04 -6.84
N THR A 31 -2.32 -36.97 -8.16
CA THR A 31 -3.19 -37.88 -8.94
C THR A 31 -2.65 -39.31 -8.90
N GLU A 32 -1.34 -39.50 -9.08
CA GLU A 32 -0.68 -40.81 -8.99
C GLU A 32 -0.83 -41.40 -7.58
N LEU A 33 -0.65 -40.58 -6.54
CA LEU A 33 -0.81 -40.97 -5.15
C LEU A 33 -2.25 -41.39 -4.83
N TRP A 34 -3.25 -40.63 -5.31
CA TRP A 34 -4.66 -41.01 -5.19
C TRP A 34 -4.92 -42.39 -5.81
N ASN A 35 -4.44 -42.61 -7.04
CA ASN A 35 -4.63 -43.88 -7.74
C ASN A 35 -3.93 -45.06 -7.03
N ALA A 36 -2.78 -44.83 -6.40
CA ALA A 36 -2.11 -45.84 -5.58
C ALA A 36 -2.90 -46.12 -4.30
N ALA A 37 -3.36 -45.07 -3.59
CA ALA A 37 -4.19 -45.20 -2.39
C ALA A 37 -5.48 -45.99 -2.67
N CYS A 38 -6.17 -45.72 -3.78
CA CYS A 38 -7.37 -46.48 -4.17
C CYS A 38 -7.12 -47.97 -4.44
N LYS A 39 -5.90 -48.36 -4.85
CA LYS A 39 -5.52 -49.76 -5.08
C LYS A 39 -5.09 -50.48 -3.80
N ASP A 40 -4.54 -49.74 -2.85
CA ASP A 40 -3.94 -50.27 -1.62
C ASP A 40 -4.93 -50.46 -0.47
N VAL A 41 -6.13 -49.88 -0.56
CA VAL A 41 -7.20 -50.07 0.43
C VAL A 41 -7.86 -51.45 0.28
N SER A 42 -8.42 -51.94 1.39
CA SER A 42 -9.05 -53.26 1.49
C SER A 42 -10.42 -53.41 0.79
N PHE A 43 -10.89 -52.36 0.11
CA PHE A 43 -12.21 -52.28 -0.50
C PHE A 43 -12.15 -51.52 -1.84
N PRO A 44 -13.10 -51.74 -2.78
CA PRO A 44 -13.14 -50.97 -4.01
C PRO A 44 -13.60 -49.54 -3.72
N VAL A 45 -12.80 -48.55 -4.11
CA VAL A 45 -13.21 -47.13 -4.07
C VAL A 45 -14.11 -46.84 -5.27
N PRO A 46 -15.34 -46.32 -5.08
CA PRO A 46 -16.23 -45.98 -6.19
C PRO A 46 -15.68 -44.82 -7.05
N ASP A 47 -15.93 -44.88 -8.36
CA ASP A 47 -15.57 -43.79 -9.29
C ASP A 47 -16.45 -42.52 -9.13
N SER A 48 -17.57 -42.63 -8.41
CA SER A 48 -18.52 -41.55 -8.16
C SER A 48 -18.83 -41.40 -6.67
N GLY A 49 -19.13 -40.17 -6.22
CA GLY A 49 -19.51 -39.87 -4.84
C GLY A 49 -18.32 -39.65 -3.90
N ILE A 50 -17.08 -39.71 -4.40
CA ILE A 50 -15.88 -39.30 -3.67
C ILE A 50 -14.85 -38.73 -4.64
N GLY A 51 -14.29 -37.57 -4.33
CA GLY A 51 -13.32 -36.88 -5.15
C GLY A 51 -12.24 -36.20 -4.30
N PHE A 52 -11.08 -36.02 -4.91
CA PHE A 52 -9.92 -35.37 -4.33
C PHE A 52 -9.62 -34.06 -5.05
N ALA A 53 -9.48 -32.96 -4.30
CA ALA A 53 -9.34 -31.61 -4.83
C ALA A 53 -8.22 -30.83 -4.15
N ALA A 54 -7.67 -29.88 -4.90
CA ALA A 54 -6.81 -28.82 -4.40
C ALA A 54 -7.66 -27.58 -4.09
N VAL A 55 -7.27 -26.84 -3.04
CA VAL A 55 -7.80 -25.51 -2.77
C VAL A 55 -6.67 -24.47 -2.72
N GLY A 56 -7.01 -23.20 -2.52
CA GLY A 56 -6.03 -22.19 -2.17
C GLY A 56 -4.93 -21.98 -3.23
N SER A 57 -3.68 -21.90 -2.78
CA SER A 57 -2.55 -21.50 -3.65
C SER A 57 -2.26 -22.51 -4.76
N LEU A 58 -2.44 -23.81 -4.46
CA LEU A 58 -2.28 -24.88 -5.42
C LEU A 58 -3.35 -24.80 -6.53
N ALA A 59 -4.61 -24.61 -6.15
CA ALA A 59 -5.70 -24.43 -7.12
C ALA A 59 -5.51 -23.20 -8.02
N ARG A 60 -4.98 -22.10 -7.47
CA ARG A 60 -4.64 -20.88 -8.23
C ARG A 60 -3.43 -21.02 -9.14
N GLY A 61 -2.63 -22.08 -9.03
CA GLY A 61 -1.36 -22.19 -9.77
C GLY A 61 -0.25 -21.28 -9.22
N GLN A 62 -0.34 -20.93 -7.93
CA GLN A 62 0.56 -20.00 -7.25
C GLN A 62 1.45 -20.70 -6.21
N LEU A 63 1.70 -22.00 -6.39
CA LEU A 63 2.45 -22.80 -5.42
C LEU A 63 3.90 -22.30 -5.26
N GLY A 64 4.26 -21.91 -4.03
CA GLY A 64 5.60 -21.47 -3.68
C GLY A 64 6.59 -22.63 -3.54
N PRO A 65 7.91 -22.36 -3.46
CA PRO A 65 8.94 -23.39 -3.28
C PRO A 65 8.79 -24.23 -2.01
N SER A 66 8.27 -23.61 -0.95
CA SER A 66 8.05 -24.23 0.36
C SER A 66 6.62 -24.06 0.85
N SER A 67 5.67 -23.75 -0.04
CA SER A 67 4.26 -23.63 0.34
C SER A 67 3.69 -24.97 0.79
N ASP A 68 2.80 -24.90 1.76
CA ASP A 68 1.87 -25.96 2.11
C ASP A 68 0.99 -26.42 0.92
N LEU A 69 0.57 -27.68 0.98
CA LEU A 69 -0.46 -28.21 0.08
C LEU A 69 -1.81 -28.14 0.79
N ASP A 70 -2.71 -27.30 0.28
CA ASP A 70 -4.10 -27.24 0.75
C ASP A 70 -4.98 -28.25 -0.01
N LEU A 71 -5.35 -29.35 0.65
CA LEU A 71 -6.00 -30.50 0.02
C LEU A 71 -7.33 -30.87 0.67
N VAL A 72 -8.28 -31.36 -0.12
CA VAL A 72 -9.58 -31.80 0.41
C VAL A 72 -10.12 -33.03 -0.30
N ILE A 73 -10.64 -33.98 0.50
CA ILE A 73 -11.48 -35.05 0.01
C ILE A 73 -12.94 -34.62 0.19
N ILE A 74 -13.68 -34.57 -0.93
CA ILE A 74 -15.10 -34.27 -0.96
C ILE A 74 -15.86 -35.56 -1.24
N TYR A 75 -16.84 -35.89 -0.41
CA TYR A 75 -17.62 -37.13 -0.57
C TYR A 75 -19.12 -36.94 -0.33
N GLU A 76 -19.92 -37.82 -0.88
CA GLU A 76 -21.35 -37.92 -0.61
C GLU A 76 -21.60 -38.91 0.55
N PRO A 77 -22.52 -38.60 1.49
CA PRO A 77 -22.88 -39.51 2.56
C PRO A 77 -23.30 -40.87 2.01
N ARG A 78 -22.87 -41.95 2.67
CA ARG A 78 -23.14 -43.37 2.29
C ARG A 78 -22.30 -43.91 1.12
N THR A 79 -21.41 -43.11 0.52
CA THR A 79 -20.46 -43.63 -0.50
C THR A 79 -19.46 -44.60 0.12
N LEU A 80 -18.84 -44.17 1.24
CA LEU A 80 -17.96 -44.98 2.07
C LEU A 80 -18.40 -44.84 3.53
N ASN A 81 -18.16 -45.87 4.34
CA ASN A 81 -18.30 -45.74 5.79
C ASN A 81 -17.06 -45.07 6.42
N ASP A 82 -17.14 -44.64 7.67
CA ASP A 82 -16.07 -43.88 8.34
C ASP A 82 -14.75 -44.67 8.42
N GLN A 83 -14.80 -46.00 8.57
CA GLN A 83 -13.60 -46.83 8.61
C GLN A 83 -12.90 -46.85 7.25
N GLN A 84 -13.68 -47.04 6.18
CA GLN A 84 -13.18 -47.01 4.80
C GLN A 84 -12.61 -45.64 4.44
N LEU A 85 -13.32 -44.56 4.78
CA LEU A 85 -12.88 -43.20 4.50
C LEU A 85 -11.57 -42.87 5.21
N ASN A 86 -11.45 -43.26 6.49
CA ASN A 86 -10.20 -43.10 7.25
C ASN A 86 -9.05 -43.93 6.68
N GLU A 87 -9.31 -45.16 6.23
CA GLU A 87 -8.30 -46.00 5.60
C GLU A 87 -7.76 -45.36 4.31
N LEU A 88 -8.65 -44.89 3.42
CA LEU A 88 -8.28 -44.20 2.19
C LEU A 88 -7.52 -42.89 2.47
N ALA A 89 -8.03 -42.08 3.40
CA ALA A 89 -7.41 -40.83 3.81
C ALA A 89 -5.99 -41.06 4.35
N ASN A 90 -5.81 -42.04 5.23
CA ASN A 90 -4.49 -42.39 5.76
C ASN A 90 -3.51 -42.84 4.67
N LYS A 91 -3.98 -43.60 3.68
CA LYS A 91 -3.18 -44.00 2.51
C LYS A 91 -2.77 -42.82 1.62
N LEU A 92 -3.47 -41.70 1.71
CA LEU A 92 -3.17 -40.48 0.98
C LEU A 92 -2.27 -39.52 1.80
N TRP A 93 -2.59 -39.32 3.09
CA TRP A 93 -1.92 -38.30 3.93
C TRP A 93 -0.57 -38.76 4.48
N TYR A 94 -0.44 -40.01 4.95
CA TYR A 94 0.83 -40.48 5.51
C TYR A 94 2.01 -40.39 4.52
N PRO A 95 1.87 -40.78 3.24
CA PRO A 95 2.96 -40.60 2.29
C PRO A 95 3.37 -39.13 2.08
N LEU A 96 2.42 -38.18 2.16
CA LEU A 96 2.73 -36.76 2.06
C LEU A 96 3.48 -36.25 3.30
N TRP A 97 3.04 -36.62 4.51
CA TRP A 97 3.75 -36.29 5.74
C TRP A 97 5.14 -36.93 5.81
N ASP A 98 5.26 -38.20 5.43
CA ASP A 98 6.53 -38.94 5.41
C ASP A 98 7.51 -38.36 4.39
N SER A 99 7.01 -37.67 3.36
CA SER A 99 7.85 -36.94 2.40
C SER A 99 8.40 -35.61 2.94
N GLY A 100 7.96 -35.18 4.13
CA GLY A 100 8.37 -33.93 4.75
C GLY A 100 7.69 -32.68 4.18
N LEU A 101 6.59 -32.84 3.45
CA LEU A 101 5.78 -31.73 2.94
C LEU A 101 4.81 -31.24 4.01
N ASP A 102 4.67 -29.92 4.12
CA ASP A 102 3.62 -29.30 4.92
C ASP A 102 2.27 -29.49 4.22
N LEU A 103 1.27 -29.95 4.97
CA LEU A 103 -0.04 -30.36 4.46
C LEU A 103 -1.15 -29.78 5.34
N ASP A 104 -1.98 -28.92 4.75
CA ASP A 104 -3.31 -28.62 5.29
C ASP A 104 -4.33 -29.48 4.55
N HIS A 105 -5.08 -30.29 5.30
CA HIS A 105 -5.99 -31.25 4.69
C HIS A 105 -7.33 -31.30 5.42
N SER A 106 -8.36 -31.69 4.67
CA SER A 106 -9.68 -31.91 5.22
C SER A 106 -10.44 -33.00 4.49
N ILE A 107 -11.41 -33.57 5.18
CA ILE A 107 -12.35 -34.54 4.62
C ILE A 107 -13.74 -34.02 4.93
N ARG A 108 -14.51 -33.70 3.89
CA ARG A 108 -15.78 -33.00 4.04
C ARG A 108 -16.83 -33.57 3.11
N THR A 109 -18.05 -33.64 3.59
CA THR A 109 -19.22 -33.80 2.73
C THR A 109 -19.45 -32.52 1.94
N ARG A 110 -20.21 -32.61 0.83
CA ARG A 110 -20.65 -31.42 0.10
C ARG A 110 -21.35 -30.39 1.01
N ALA A 111 -22.25 -30.85 1.89
CA ALA A 111 -22.96 -29.99 2.82
C ALA A 111 -22.01 -29.26 3.78
N GLN A 112 -20.99 -29.95 4.30
CA GLN A 112 -19.98 -29.35 5.19
C GLN A 112 -19.11 -28.32 4.47
N CYS A 113 -18.75 -28.55 3.20
CA CYS A 113 -18.01 -27.56 2.40
C CYS A 113 -18.81 -26.27 2.26
N GLU A 114 -20.11 -26.41 1.98
CA GLU A 114 -21.01 -25.27 1.85
C GLU A 114 -21.27 -24.55 3.19
N GLU A 115 -21.32 -25.26 4.31
CA GLU A 115 -21.50 -24.68 5.66
C GLU A 115 -20.29 -23.87 6.14
N VAL A 116 -19.08 -24.36 5.91
CA VAL A 116 -17.83 -23.60 6.23
C VAL A 116 -17.83 -22.24 5.53
N THR A 117 -18.36 -22.19 4.31
CA THR A 117 -18.43 -20.96 3.52
C THR A 117 -19.36 -19.91 4.16
N ASP A 118 -20.38 -20.32 4.90
CA ASP A 118 -21.37 -19.40 5.49
C ASP A 118 -20.87 -18.69 6.75
N HIS A 119 -19.98 -19.33 7.52
CA HIS A 119 -19.62 -18.89 8.88
C HIS A 119 -18.18 -18.41 9.04
N ASP A 120 -17.26 -18.89 8.21
CA ASP A 120 -15.83 -18.56 8.29
C ASP A 120 -15.40 -17.84 7.02
N LEU A 121 -15.16 -16.54 7.13
CA LEU A 121 -14.80 -15.69 5.99
C LEU A 121 -13.40 -16.04 5.41
N PRO A 122 -12.33 -16.18 6.22
CA PRO A 122 -11.05 -16.72 5.76
C PRO A 122 -11.17 -18.05 5.02
N ALA A 123 -11.90 -19.02 5.57
CA ALA A 123 -12.06 -20.32 4.94
C ALA A 123 -12.88 -20.20 3.64
N ALA A 124 -13.98 -19.44 3.64
CA ALA A 124 -14.82 -19.20 2.47
C ALA A 124 -14.02 -18.67 1.27
N MET A 125 -13.08 -17.76 1.50
CA MET A 125 -12.22 -17.23 0.43
C MET A 125 -11.30 -18.30 -0.17
N GLY A 126 -10.76 -19.22 0.64
CA GLY A 126 -9.97 -20.35 0.14
C GLY A 126 -10.77 -21.29 -0.75
N TRP A 127 -12.06 -21.45 -0.45
CA TRP A 127 -13.02 -22.26 -1.21
C TRP A 127 -13.52 -21.62 -2.52
N LEU A 128 -13.16 -20.36 -2.81
CA LEU A 128 -13.42 -19.76 -4.12
C LEU A 128 -12.50 -20.32 -5.21
N ASP A 129 -11.35 -20.88 -4.80
CA ASP A 129 -10.38 -21.51 -5.68
C ASP A 129 -10.34 -23.01 -5.39
N VAL A 130 -11.14 -23.80 -6.10
CA VAL A 130 -11.18 -25.26 -5.96
C VAL A 130 -10.92 -25.89 -7.32
N LYS A 131 -9.99 -26.84 -7.38
CA LYS A 131 -9.72 -27.62 -8.60
C LYS A 131 -9.71 -29.12 -8.34
N PRO A 132 -10.37 -29.92 -9.20
CA PRO A 132 -10.29 -31.37 -9.09
C PRO A 132 -8.86 -31.86 -9.38
N ILE A 133 -8.41 -32.82 -8.57
CA ILE A 133 -7.18 -33.59 -8.77
C ILE A 133 -7.55 -34.96 -9.34
N ALA A 134 -8.37 -35.74 -8.63
CA ALA A 134 -8.72 -37.12 -8.99
C ALA A 134 -10.06 -37.57 -8.39
N GLY A 135 -10.51 -38.79 -8.72
CA GLY A 135 -11.81 -39.34 -8.31
C GLY A 135 -12.99 -38.69 -9.05
N ASP A 136 -14.11 -38.49 -8.37
CA ASP A 136 -15.30 -37.86 -8.93
C ASP A 136 -15.09 -36.34 -9.15
N THR A 137 -14.52 -35.99 -10.30
CA THR A 137 -14.27 -34.60 -10.69
C THR A 137 -15.57 -33.81 -10.92
N ALA A 138 -16.68 -34.48 -11.22
CA ALA A 138 -17.98 -33.84 -11.41
C ALA A 138 -18.57 -33.39 -10.06
N LEU A 139 -18.43 -34.21 -9.01
CA LEU A 139 -18.80 -33.85 -7.64
C LEU A 139 -18.04 -32.60 -7.17
N ILE A 140 -16.73 -32.55 -7.40
CA ILE A 140 -15.88 -31.41 -7.02
C ILE A 140 -16.31 -30.15 -7.76
N THR A 141 -16.46 -30.23 -9.08
CA THR A 141 -16.85 -29.09 -9.93
C THR A 141 -18.23 -28.56 -9.55
N THR A 142 -19.18 -29.46 -9.27
CA THR A 142 -20.54 -29.10 -8.82
C THR A 142 -20.51 -28.44 -7.44
N THR A 143 -19.68 -28.95 -6.52
CA THR A 143 -19.51 -28.37 -5.18
C THR A 143 -18.89 -26.97 -5.25
N ALA A 144 -17.83 -26.78 -6.04
CA ALA A 144 -17.21 -25.48 -6.26
C ALA A 144 -18.18 -24.45 -6.86
N THR A 145 -19.00 -24.88 -7.83
CA THR A 145 -20.04 -24.03 -8.43
C THR A 145 -21.10 -23.63 -7.40
N SER A 146 -21.56 -24.58 -6.57
CA SER A 146 -22.52 -24.35 -5.49
C SER A 146 -22.00 -23.31 -4.48
N ILE A 147 -20.74 -23.46 -4.05
CA ILE A 147 -20.05 -22.53 -3.14
C ILE A 147 -19.99 -21.12 -3.75
N LEU A 148 -19.59 -21.01 -5.01
CA LEU A 148 -19.51 -19.72 -5.71
C LEU A 148 -20.89 -19.04 -5.82
N GLU A 149 -21.95 -19.80 -6.08
CA GLU A 149 -23.33 -19.28 -6.08
C GLU A 149 -23.77 -18.78 -4.71
N ARG A 150 -23.46 -19.54 -3.64
CA ARG A 150 -23.74 -19.13 -2.24
C ARG A 150 -22.96 -17.87 -1.89
N TRP A 151 -21.68 -17.80 -2.25
CA TRP A 151 -20.84 -16.61 -2.10
C TRP A 151 -21.48 -15.38 -2.75
N ARG A 152 -21.86 -15.47 -4.03
CA ARG A 152 -22.51 -14.37 -4.76
C ARG A 152 -23.83 -13.93 -4.11
N LYS A 153 -24.64 -14.88 -3.63
CA LYS A 153 -25.90 -14.57 -2.92
C LYS A 153 -25.65 -13.87 -1.58
N ALA A 154 -24.59 -14.23 -0.87
CA ALA A 154 -24.26 -13.67 0.45
C ALA A 154 -23.41 -12.40 0.40
N ALA A 155 -22.66 -12.16 -0.70
CA ALA A 155 -21.63 -11.13 -0.79
C ALA A 155 -22.13 -9.73 -0.40
N ARG A 156 -23.35 -9.35 -0.83
CA ARG A 156 -23.94 -8.06 -0.46
C ARG A 156 -24.07 -7.85 1.05
N LYS A 157 -24.39 -8.92 1.79
CA LYS A 157 -24.53 -8.88 3.26
C LYS A 157 -23.19 -8.97 3.96
N ARG A 158 -22.23 -9.68 3.36
CA ARG A 158 -20.89 -9.95 3.93
C ARG A 158 -19.81 -8.95 3.51
N LEU A 159 -20.13 -8.00 2.62
CA LEU A 159 -19.19 -6.95 2.22
C LEU A 159 -18.59 -6.21 3.43
N PRO A 160 -19.37 -5.80 4.45
CA PRO A 160 -18.78 -5.18 5.64
C PRO A 160 -17.77 -6.08 6.36
N GLU A 161 -18.06 -7.38 6.50
CA GLU A 161 -17.15 -8.36 7.12
C GLU A 161 -15.82 -8.47 6.36
N LEU A 162 -15.87 -8.43 5.02
CA LEU A 162 -14.67 -8.43 4.15
C LEU A 162 -13.80 -7.19 4.34
N LEU A 163 -14.43 -6.02 4.39
CA LEU A 163 -13.72 -4.76 4.56
C LEU A 163 -13.16 -4.63 5.98
N ASP A 164 -13.89 -5.09 6.99
CA ASP A 164 -13.43 -5.09 8.37
C ASP A 164 -12.28 -6.08 8.58
N SER A 165 -12.26 -7.21 7.87
CA SER A 165 -11.10 -8.12 7.84
C SER A 165 -9.84 -7.42 7.31
N ALA A 166 -9.96 -6.57 6.30
CA ALA A 166 -8.84 -5.78 5.79
C ALA A 166 -8.35 -4.72 6.78
N LYS A 167 -9.27 -4.07 7.52
CA LYS A 167 -8.93 -3.13 8.59
C LYS A 167 -8.23 -3.83 9.76
N ALA A 168 -8.76 -4.97 10.21
CA ALA A 168 -8.15 -5.74 11.30
C ALA A 168 -6.69 -6.12 10.99
N ARG A 169 -6.40 -6.57 9.76
CA ARG A 169 -5.02 -6.85 9.34
C ARG A 169 -4.15 -5.60 9.25
N LEU A 170 -4.70 -4.47 8.81
CA LEU A 170 -3.98 -3.19 8.83
C LEU A 170 -3.57 -2.81 10.26
N ASP A 171 -4.45 -3.00 11.24
CA ASP A 171 -4.19 -2.66 12.64
C ASP A 171 -3.14 -3.60 13.27
N GLU A 172 -3.17 -4.90 12.91
CA GLU A 172 -2.26 -5.92 13.46
C GLU A 172 -0.89 -5.94 12.77
N PHE A 173 -0.86 -5.97 11.43
CA PHE A 173 0.36 -6.18 10.64
C PHE A 173 0.92 -4.89 10.04
N GLY A 174 0.16 -3.79 10.07
CA GLY A 174 0.55 -2.53 9.45
C GLY A 174 0.46 -2.55 7.91
N ARG A 175 1.09 -1.54 7.30
CA ARG A 175 1.15 -1.37 5.84
C ARG A 175 2.47 -1.89 5.30
N LEU A 176 2.41 -2.67 4.22
CA LEU A 176 3.59 -3.25 3.58
C LEU A 176 4.65 -2.18 3.25
N GLN A 177 4.22 -0.97 2.87
CA GLN A 177 5.12 0.14 2.54
C GLN A 177 5.81 0.84 3.72
N TYR A 178 5.41 0.59 4.97
CA TYR A 178 5.92 1.32 6.14
C TYR A 178 6.53 0.39 7.21
N VAL A 179 6.61 -0.90 6.93
CA VAL A 179 7.14 -1.90 7.86
C VAL A 179 8.46 -2.40 7.29
N ASN A 180 9.54 -2.36 8.10
CA ASN A 180 10.87 -2.79 7.66
C ASN A 180 11.02 -4.30 7.52
N GLN A 181 10.34 -5.07 8.37
CA GLN A 181 10.32 -6.54 8.34
C GLN A 181 8.88 -7.05 8.19
N PRO A 182 8.22 -6.78 7.05
CA PRO A 182 6.81 -7.07 6.89
C PRO A 182 6.55 -8.57 6.75
N ASP A 183 5.36 -8.99 7.17
CA ASP A 183 4.73 -10.20 6.62
C ASP A 183 4.10 -9.84 5.27
N ILE A 184 4.69 -10.32 4.16
CA ILE A 184 4.24 -9.96 2.82
C ILE A 184 2.88 -10.60 2.44
N LYS A 185 2.42 -11.57 3.22
CA LYS A 185 1.12 -12.24 3.02
C LYS A 185 0.02 -11.47 3.74
N GLU A 186 0.23 -11.12 5.01
CA GLU A 186 -0.81 -10.58 5.89
C GLU A 186 -0.88 -9.04 5.95
N ALA A 187 0.24 -8.32 5.75
CA ALA A 187 0.26 -6.86 5.80
C ALA A 187 -0.69 -6.21 4.77
N ARG A 188 -1.19 -5.00 5.05
CA ARG A 188 -1.99 -4.21 4.10
C ARG A 188 -1.19 -3.96 2.81
N GLY A 189 -1.76 -4.29 1.67
CA GLY A 189 -1.08 -4.33 0.37
C GLY A 189 -0.38 -5.67 0.06
N GLY A 190 -0.54 -6.68 0.92
CA GLY A 190 0.03 -8.02 0.79
C GLY A 190 -0.82 -9.00 -0.03
N LEU A 191 -0.40 -10.28 -0.04
CA LEU A 191 -1.07 -11.32 -0.82
C LEU A 191 -2.52 -11.58 -0.40
N ARG A 192 -2.87 -11.44 0.89
CA ARG A 192 -4.26 -11.57 1.38
C ARG A 192 -5.17 -10.49 0.83
N ASP A 193 -4.67 -9.28 0.64
CA ASP A 193 -5.42 -8.21 -0.01
C ASP A 193 -5.69 -8.53 -1.49
N ALA A 194 -4.76 -9.19 -2.18
CA ALA A 194 -5.00 -9.68 -3.54
C ALA A 194 -6.07 -10.80 -3.60
N VAL A 195 -6.11 -11.66 -2.57
CA VAL A 195 -7.20 -12.65 -2.42
C VAL A 195 -8.54 -11.96 -2.19
N LEU A 196 -8.60 -10.92 -1.35
CA LEU A 196 -9.82 -10.13 -1.14
C LEU A 196 -10.33 -9.47 -2.42
N VAL A 197 -9.44 -8.86 -3.21
CA VAL A 197 -9.81 -8.29 -4.52
C VAL A 197 -10.43 -9.37 -5.42
N SER A 198 -9.84 -10.56 -5.44
CA SER A 198 -10.36 -11.70 -6.21
C SER A 198 -11.72 -12.16 -5.70
N ALA A 199 -11.93 -12.18 -4.38
CA ALA A 199 -13.21 -12.53 -3.76
C ALA A 199 -14.32 -11.51 -4.05
N LEU A 200 -13.98 -10.21 -4.01
CA LEU A 200 -14.87 -9.13 -4.43
C LEU A 200 -15.24 -9.26 -5.92
N ALA A 201 -14.27 -9.54 -6.79
CA ALA A 201 -14.54 -9.76 -8.20
C ALA A 201 -15.43 -11.00 -8.45
N ALA A 202 -15.17 -12.11 -7.75
CA ALA A 202 -15.96 -13.33 -7.83
C ALA A 202 -17.43 -13.12 -7.40
N SER A 203 -17.69 -12.10 -6.58
CA SER A 203 -19.03 -11.74 -6.10
C SER A 203 -19.89 -10.98 -7.12
N TRP A 204 -19.30 -10.50 -8.23
CA TRP A 204 -19.94 -9.58 -9.20
C TRP A 204 -20.33 -8.21 -8.67
N LEU A 205 -19.85 -7.81 -7.48
CA LEU A 205 -20.06 -6.45 -6.98
C LEU A 205 -19.11 -5.42 -7.61
N ALA A 206 -17.95 -5.86 -8.08
CA ALA A 206 -16.98 -5.03 -8.76
C ALA A 206 -16.16 -5.86 -9.74
N ASP A 207 -15.56 -5.20 -10.74
CA ASP A 207 -14.61 -5.83 -11.65
C ASP A 207 -13.22 -5.94 -11.04
N ARG A 208 -12.51 -7.02 -11.37
CA ARG A 208 -11.10 -7.17 -10.99
C ARG A 208 -10.25 -6.11 -11.72
N PRO A 209 -9.33 -5.42 -11.03
CA PRO A 209 -8.35 -4.56 -11.69
C PRO A 209 -7.36 -5.39 -12.52
N HIS A 210 -6.84 -4.81 -13.61
CA HIS A 210 -5.94 -5.48 -14.55
C HIS A 210 -4.67 -4.67 -14.84
N GLY A 211 -3.65 -5.32 -15.41
CA GLY A 211 -2.42 -4.67 -15.88
C GLY A 211 -1.44 -4.43 -14.74
N ILE A 212 -1.25 -3.15 -14.36
CA ILE A 212 -0.30 -2.75 -13.30
C ILE A 212 -0.57 -3.48 -11.97
N TYR A 213 -1.84 -3.79 -11.68
CA TYR A 213 -2.21 -4.58 -10.52
C TYR A 213 -1.73 -6.03 -10.62
N ASP A 214 -1.96 -6.70 -11.76
CA ASP A 214 -1.55 -8.08 -11.98
C ASP A 214 -0.01 -8.20 -11.91
N GLU A 215 0.72 -7.25 -12.50
CA GLU A 215 2.18 -7.15 -12.38
C GLU A 215 2.65 -7.03 -10.92
N ALA A 216 1.95 -6.24 -10.11
CA ALA A 216 2.27 -6.07 -8.70
C ALA A 216 2.06 -7.36 -7.89
N VAL A 217 0.96 -8.07 -8.14
CA VAL A 217 0.66 -9.36 -7.50
C VAL A 217 1.69 -10.42 -7.90
N GLU A 218 2.00 -10.54 -9.19
CA GLU A 218 3.02 -11.49 -9.67
C GLU A 218 4.40 -11.17 -9.10
N ARG A 219 4.77 -9.89 -9.02
CA ARG A 219 6.05 -9.49 -8.43
C ARG A 219 6.11 -9.75 -6.93
N LEU A 220 4.99 -9.62 -6.21
CA LEU A 220 4.92 -9.99 -4.79
C LEU A 220 5.07 -11.50 -4.58
N LEU A 221 4.49 -12.31 -5.47
CA LEU A 221 4.70 -13.76 -5.47
C LEU A 221 6.16 -14.14 -5.75
N ASP A 222 6.86 -13.40 -6.62
CA ASP A 222 8.30 -13.59 -6.83
C ASP A 222 9.10 -13.29 -5.55
N VAL A 223 8.74 -12.22 -4.82
CA VAL A 223 9.36 -11.90 -3.52
C VAL A 223 9.12 -13.04 -2.53
N ARG A 224 7.90 -13.55 -2.43
CA ARG A 224 7.57 -14.71 -1.58
C ARG A 224 8.43 -15.92 -1.92
N ASP A 225 8.51 -16.26 -3.20
CA ASP A 225 9.30 -17.41 -3.65
C ASP A 225 10.78 -17.23 -3.26
N CYS A 226 11.34 -16.02 -3.39
CA CYS A 226 12.70 -15.74 -2.94
C CYS A 226 12.86 -15.86 -1.42
N ILE A 227 11.89 -15.39 -0.62
CA ILE A 227 11.91 -15.58 0.84
C ILE A 227 11.95 -17.07 1.18
N HIS A 228 11.09 -17.89 0.57
CA HIS A 228 11.05 -19.34 0.78
C HIS A 228 12.39 -20.00 0.44
N LEU A 229 13.01 -19.64 -0.69
CA LEU A 229 14.31 -20.18 -1.09
C LEU A 229 15.44 -19.80 -0.12
N VAL A 230 15.44 -18.55 0.36
CA VAL A 230 16.46 -18.06 1.30
C VAL A 230 16.26 -18.64 2.70
N ALA A 231 15.02 -18.77 3.15
CA ALA A 231 14.67 -19.27 4.48
C ALA A 231 14.66 -20.80 4.57
N GLY A 232 14.44 -21.50 3.45
CA GLY A 232 14.33 -22.96 3.38
C GLY A 232 13.07 -23.53 4.05
N LYS A 233 12.02 -22.72 4.23
CA LYS A 233 10.76 -23.10 4.90
C LYS A 233 9.60 -22.19 4.47
N ASP A 234 8.36 -22.58 4.78
CA ASP A 234 7.20 -21.71 4.58
C ASP A 234 7.24 -20.54 5.56
N THR A 235 7.68 -19.38 5.10
CA THR A 235 7.60 -18.14 5.85
C THR A 235 7.38 -16.97 4.91
N ASN A 236 6.55 -16.02 5.34
CA ASN A 236 6.25 -14.81 4.58
C ASN A 236 6.86 -13.56 5.25
N LEU A 237 7.68 -13.75 6.28
CA LEU A 237 8.35 -12.68 7.01
C LEU A 237 9.66 -12.28 6.32
N MET A 238 9.75 -11.01 5.93
CA MET A 238 10.96 -10.42 5.36
C MET A 238 11.93 -9.98 6.48
N LEU A 239 12.54 -10.98 7.14
CA LEU A 239 13.48 -10.74 8.24
C LEU A 239 14.80 -10.13 7.75
N THR A 240 15.47 -9.33 8.58
CA THR A 240 16.76 -8.69 8.26
C THR A 240 17.80 -9.65 7.64
N PRO A 241 18.00 -10.89 8.14
CA PRO A 241 18.98 -11.82 7.56
C PRO A 241 18.66 -12.25 6.12
N TYR A 242 17.42 -12.08 5.66
CA TYR A 242 16.98 -12.49 4.34
C TYR A 242 17.10 -11.37 3.31
N GLN A 243 16.95 -10.11 3.72
CA GLN A 243 16.76 -8.96 2.83
C GLN A 243 17.84 -8.83 1.76
N ALA A 244 19.13 -8.86 2.14
CA ALA A 244 20.22 -8.74 1.17
C ALA A 244 20.22 -9.90 0.15
N LYS A 245 19.98 -11.14 0.61
CA LYS A 245 19.94 -12.32 -0.26
C LYS A 245 18.73 -12.29 -1.20
N VAL A 246 17.56 -11.91 -0.68
CA VAL A 246 16.35 -11.75 -1.48
C VAL A 246 16.52 -10.63 -2.50
N ALA A 247 17.13 -9.51 -2.14
CA ALA A 247 17.41 -8.42 -3.06
C ALA A 247 18.32 -8.86 -4.22
N VAL A 248 19.40 -9.60 -3.91
CA VAL A 248 20.27 -10.21 -4.92
C VAL A 248 19.49 -11.16 -5.82
N MET A 249 18.70 -12.09 -5.25
CA MET A 249 17.88 -13.02 -6.02
C MET A 249 16.83 -12.31 -6.88
N LEU A 250 16.32 -11.16 -6.48
CA LEU A 250 15.39 -10.37 -7.28
C LEU A 250 16.07 -9.53 -8.37
N GLY A 251 17.41 -9.56 -8.45
CA GLY A 251 18.21 -8.80 -9.40
C GLY A 251 18.37 -7.33 -9.04
N LEU A 252 18.24 -6.97 -7.76
CA LEU A 252 18.34 -5.59 -7.26
C LEU A 252 19.76 -5.22 -6.81
N ALA A 253 20.69 -6.16 -6.80
CA ALA A 253 22.08 -5.90 -6.45
C ALA A 253 22.84 -5.39 -7.68
N ASP A 254 22.91 -4.07 -7.85
CA ASP A 254 23.64 -3.44 -8.95
C ASP A 254 25.16 -3.67 -8.79
N PRO A 255 25.82 -4.30 -9.77
CA PRO A 255 27.26 -4.54 -9.71
C PRO A 255 28.09 -3.25 -9.75
N THR A 256 27.54 -2.12 -10.20
CA THR A 256 28.26 -0.84 -10.22
C THR A 256 28.38 -0.20 -8.85
N TRP A 257 27.67 -0.71 -7.84
CA TRP A 257 27.76 -0.19 -6.48
C TRP A 257 29.05 -0.61 -5.76
N PRO A 258 29.59 0.25 -4.87
CA PRO A 258 30.72 -0.09 -4.01
C PRO A 258 30.45 -1.36 -3.22
N GLU A 259 31.42 -2.28 -3.20
CA GLU A 259 31.25 -3.63 -2.64
C GLU A 259 30.82 -3.61 -1.16
N ASN A 260 31.36 -2.68 -0.38
CA ASN A 260 31.06 -2.49 1.04
C ASN A 260 29.66 -1.94 1.32
N GLU A 261 29.01 -1.30 0.34
CA GLU A 261 27.69 -0.67 0.50
C GLU A 261 26.59 -1.34 -0.33
N ARG A 262 26.97 -2.21 -1.28
CA ARG A 262 26.05 -2.87 -2.21
C ARG A 262 24.90 -3.56 -1.49
N ALA A 263 25.17 -4.24 -0.38
CA ALA A 263 24.15 -4.92 0.40
C ALA A 263 23.10 -3.93 0.96
N ALA A 264 23.54 -2.80 1.52
CA ALA A 264 22.64 -1.79 2.07
C ALA A 264 21.75 -1.18 0.97
N TYR A 265 22.34 -0.79 -0.15
CA TYR A 265 21.59 -0.26 -1.28
C TYR A 265 20.61 -1.28 -1.89
N SER A 266 20.99 -2.56 -1.93
CA SER A 266 20.10 -3.63 -2.43
C SER A 266 18.88 -3.79 -1.53
N ILE A 267 19.07 -3.64 -0.22
CA ILE A 267 17.98 -3.66 0.76
C ILE A 267 17.07 -2.45 0.54
N ASP A 268 17.62 -1.26 0.32
CA ASP A 268 16.82 -0.05 0.06
C ASP A 268 15.98 -0.18 -1.21
N ASP A 269 16.56 -0.74 -2.28
CA ASP A 269 15.84 -1.02 -3.53
C ASP A 269 14.75 -2.09 -3.34
N LEU A 270 15.00 -3.10 -2.50
CA LEU A 270 14.01 -4.10 -2.12
C LEU A 270 12.84 -3.47 -1.35
N GLN A 271 13.12 -2.63 -0.36
CA GLN A 271 12.08 -1.93 0.40
C GLN A 271 11.29 -0.96 -0.49
N THR A 272 11.97 -0.26 -1.40
CA THR A 272 11.34 0.61 -2.40
C THR A 272 10.41 -0.17 -3.33
N LEU A 273 10.85 -1.37 -3.76
CA LEU A 273 10.02 -2.30 -4.53
C LEU A 273 8.78 -2.74 -3.75
N LEU A 274 8.94 -3.18 -2.49
CA LEU A 274 7.84 -3.61 -1.64
C LEU A 274 6.84 -2.49 -1.36
N ALA A 275 7.32 -1.28 -1.07
CA ALA A 275 6.47 -0.12 -0.85
C ALA A 275 5.61 0.22 -2.07
N ARG A 276 6.22 0.21 -3.27
CA ARG A 276 5.51 0.41 -4.54
C ARG A 276 4.46 -0.67 -4.80
N ILE A 277 4.79 -1.94 -4.55
CA ILE A 277 3.84 -3.06 -4.70
C ILE A 277 2.69 -2.93 -3.71
N GLY A 278 3.01 -2.69 -2.43
CA GLY A 278 2.03 -2.54 -1.35
C GLY A 278 1.03 -1.43 -1.63
N ARG A 279 1.49 -0.23 -2.00
CA ARG A 279 0.63 0.89 -2.39
C ARG A 279 -0.29 0.54 -3.57
N ARG A 280 0.21 -0.21 -4.57
CA ARG A 280 -0.58 -0.61 -5.74
C ARG A 280 -1.70 -1.58 -5.38
N ILE A 281 -1.39 -2.60 -4.58
CA ILE A 281 -2.37 -3.61 -4.16
C ILE A 281 -3.40 -2.98 -3.21
N SER A 282 -2.96 -2.17 -2.23
CA SER A 282 -3.88 -1.51 -1.29
C SER A 282 -4.85 -0.58 -2.02
N PHE A 283 -4.34 0.27 -2.93
CA PHE A 283 -5.20 1.15 -3.72
C PHE A 283 -6.19 0.37 -4.60
N SER A 284 -5.75 -0.73 -5.20
CA SER A 284 -6.60 -1.58 -6.03
C SER A 284 -7.73 -2.21 -5.22
N LEU A 285 -7.44 -2.62 -3.99
CA LEU A 285 -8.47 -3.10 -3.06
C LEU A 285 -9.43 -2.00 -2.65
N ASP A 286 -8.94 -0.82 -2.25
CA ASP A 286 -9.80 0.32 -1.88
C ASP A 286 -10.71 0.75 -3.04
N SER A 287 -10.16 0.77 -4.26
CA SER A 287 -10.92 1.09 -5.48
C SER A 287 -11.99 0.05 -5.81
N THR A 288 -11.66 -1.24 -5.63
CA THR A 288 -12.60 -2.34 -5.88
C THR A 288 -13.70 -2.37 -4.81
N ALA A 289 -13.34 -2.12 -3.55
CA ALA A 289 -14.26 -2.00 -2.43
C ALA A 289 -15.24 -0.85 -2.62
N SER A 290 -14.75 0.36 -2.94
CA SER A 290 -15.60 1.53 -3.21
C SER A 290 -16.62 1.23 -4.33
N ARG A 291 -16.20 0.60 -5.43
CA ARG A 291 -17.13 0.17 -6.50
C ARG A 291 -18.17 -0.83 -6.02
N ALA A 292 -17.76 -1.80 -5.20
CA ALA A 292 -18.65 -2.80 -4.62
C ALA A 292 -19.70 -2.15 -3.70
N GLU A 293 -19.30 -1.19 -2.87
CA GLU A 293 -20.21 -0.42 -2.01
C GLU A 293 -21.20 0.42 -2.83
N HIS A 294 -20.71 1.10 -3.88
CA HIS A 294 -21.55 1.88 -4.80
C HIS A 294 -22.59 1.04 -5.55
N SER A 295 -22.26 -0.20 -5.89
CA SER A 295 -23.24 -1.14 -6.47
C SER A 295 -24.40 -1.42 -5.51
N LEU A 296 -24.17 -1.37 -4.19
CA LEU A 296 -25.22 -1.60 -3.18
C LEU A 296 -26.11 -0.36 -2.98
N THR A 297 -25.53 0.84 -3.04
CA THR A 297 -26.28 2.09 -2.86
C THR A 297 -27.28 2.34 -4.00
N HIS A 298 -26.89 1.97 -5.23
CA HIS A 298 -27.67 2.17 -6.45
C HIS A 298 -28.72 1.07 -6.71
N GLU A 299 -28.67 -0.05 -5.99
CA GLU A 299 -29.61 -1.19 -6.13
C GLU A 299 -30.78 -1.19 -5.13
N LYS A 300 -30.95 -0.16 -4.28
CA LYS A 300 -32.23 -0.03 -3.55
C LYS A 300 -33.35 -0.06 -4.58
N PRO A 301 -34.26 -1.08 -4.56
CA PRO A 301 -35.32 -1.16 -5.54
C PRO A 301 -36.22 0.05 -5.30
N ARG A 302 -36.08 1.08 -6.13
CA ARG A 302 -37.11 2.10 -6.28
C ARG A 302 -38.30 1.34 -6.88
N PHE A 303 -39.16 0.83 -5.98
CA PHE A 303 -40.33 -0.01 -6.21
C PHE A 303 -41.00 0.19 -7.59
N ALA A 304 -40.49 -0.49 -8.62
CA ALA A 304 -41.01 -0.38 -9.98
C ALA A 304 -42.22 -1.31 -10.24
N PHE A 305 -42.58 -2.19 -9.30
CA PHE A 305 -43.69 -3.12 -9.50
C PHE A 305 -45.05 -2.58 -9.04
N PHE A 306 -45.10 -1.69 -8.02
CA PHE A 306 -46.35 -1.05 -7.59
C PHE A 306 -46.74 0.20 -8.41
N GLN A 307 -45.89 0.68 -9.31
CA GLN A 307 -46.21 1.80 -10.20
C GLN A 307 -47.03 1.40 -11.44
N MET A 308 -47.23 0.10 -11.71
CA MET A 308 -48.03 -0.35 -12.86
C MET A 308 -49.55 -0.23 -12.62
N PHE A 309 -49.98 0.01 -11.37
CA PHE A 309 -51.39 0.18 -11.00
C PHE A 309 -51.79 1.61 -10.60
N SER A 310 -50.92 2.61 -10.77
CA SER A 310 -51.31 4.01 -10.63
C SER A 310 -50.84 4.85 -11.82
N GLN A 311 -51.77 5.15 -12.72
CA GLN A 311 -51.60 6.10 -13.83
C GLN A 311 -51.45 7.57 -13.37
N ARG A 312 -51.04 7.80 -12.11
CA ARG A 312 -50.81 9.11 -11.50
C ARG A 312 -49.65 9.06 -10.52
N SER A 313 -48.45 8.78 -11.02
CA SER A 313 -47.24 9.24 -10.35
C SER A 313 -46.14 9.43 -11.38
N GLY A 314 -46.03 10.66 -11.87
CA GLY A 314 -44.87 11.13 -12.63
C GLY A 314 -43.66 11.24 -11.70
N GLY A 315 -43.12 10.11 -11.26
CA GLY A 315 -41.83 10.06 -10.60
C GLY A 315 -40.76 10.45 -11.61
N LYS A 316 -40.49 11.75 -11.75
CA LYS A 316 -39.34 12.26 -12.48
C LYS A 316 -38.11 11.53 -11.93
N ARG A 317 -37.31 10.90 -12.80
CA ARG A 317 -35.93 10.58 -12.47
C ARG A 317 -35.27 11.89 -12.05
N GLU A 318 -35.07 12.11 -10.76
CA GLU A 318 -34.23 13.21 -10.31
C GLU A 318 -32.82 12.91 -10.79
N ALA A 319 -32.27 13.83 -11.59
CA ALA A 319 -30.89 13.75 -12.03
C ALA A 319 -29.98 13.72 -10.79
N PRO A 320 -28.88 12.96 -10.81
CA PRO A 320 -27.90 13.00 -9.72
C PRO A 320 -27.50 14.46 -9.45
N GLN A 321 -27.64 14.87 -8.19
CA GLN A 321 -27.31 16.22 -7.77
C GLN A 321 -25.80 16.29 -7.59
N PHE A 322 -25.13 16.97 -8.52
CA PHE A 322 -23.71 17.31 -8.41
C PHE A 322 -23.59 18.70 -7.80
N ASP A 323 -22.96 18.80 -6.63
CA ASP A 323 -22.62 20.08 -6.02
C ASP A 323 -21.24 20.52 -6.57
N VAL A 324 -21.24 21.41 -7.56
CA VAL A 324 -20.01 21.88 -8.22
C VAL A 324 -19.29 22.85 -7.28
N VAL A 325 -18.08 22.46 -6.85
CA VAL A 325 -17.31 23.19 -5.84
C VAL A 325 -16.10 23.94 -6.40
N ALA A 326 -15.65 23.55 -7.59
CA ALA A 326 -14.66 24.27 -8.38
C ALA A 326 -14.92 23.98 -9.87
N PRO A 327 -14.36 24.75 -10.82
CA PRO A 327 -14.45 24.41 -12.23
C PRO A 327 -14.02 22.95 -12.45
N GLY A 328 -14.83 22.16 -13.13
CA GLY A 328 -14.56 20.74 -13.40
C GLY A 328 -14.61 19.78 -12.19
N VAL A 329 -14.92 20.25 -10.98
CA VAL A 329 -14.95 19.43 -9.74
C VAL A 329 -16.30 19.52 -9.05
N ALA A 330 -16.87 18.38 -8.68
CA ALA A 330 -18.13 18.32 -7.95
C ALA A 330 -18.07 17.32 -6.78
N LYS A 331 -18.94 17.51 -5.78
CA LYS A 331 -19.23 16.50 -4.76
C LYS A 331 -20.37 15.61 -5.20
N HIS A 332 -20.23 14.32 -4.96
CA HIS A 332 -21.28 13.33 -5.19
C HIS A 332 -21.11 12.16 -4.21
N GLU A 333 -22.17 11.83 -3.48
CA GLU A 333 -22.21 10.68 -2.54
C GLU A 333 -21.05 10.62 -1.53
N GLY A 334 -20.61 11.78 -1.03
CA GLY A 334 -19.52 11.85 -0.05
C GLY A 334 -18.12 11.72 -0.64
N GLU A 335 -17.99 11.74 -1.97
CA GLU A 335 -16.71 11.72 -2.68
C GLU A 335 -16.59 12.94 -3.60
N LEU A 336 -15.36 13.25 -4.01
CA LEU A 336 -15.12 14.18 -5.11
C LEU A 336 -15.07 13.47 -6.46
N VAL A 337 -15.76 14.05 -7.43
CA VAL A 337 -15.92 13.55 -8.78
C VAL A 337 -15.71 14.64 -9.82
N LEU A 338 -15.48 14.23 -11.06
CA LEU A 338 -15.50 15.15 -12.20
C LEU A 338 -16.89 15.78 -12.34
N ALA A 339 -16.93 17.11 -12.42
CA ALA A 339 -18.18 17.81 -12.71
C ALA A 339 -18.68 17.46 -14.13
N PRO A 340 -20.00 17.50 -14.39
CA PRO A 340 -20.54 17.28 -15.73
C PRO A 340 -19.87 18.17 -16.79
N GLY A 341 -19.37 17.55 -17.86
CA GLY A 341 -18.67 18.25 -18.95
C GLY A 341 -17.19 18.53 -18.71
N ALA A 342 -16.62 18.12 -17.58
CA ALA A 342 -15.17 18.21 -17.36
C ALA A 342 -14.42 17.28 -18.31
N GLU A 343 -13.40 17.82 -18.99
CA GLU A 343 -12.55 17.08 -19.92
C GLU A 343 -11.09 17.09 -19.41
N PRO A 344 -10.64 16.08 -18.64
CA PRO A 344 -9.29 16.06 -18.06
C PRO A 344 -8.19 16.30 -19.10
N ALA A 345 -8.29 15.71 -20.29
CA ALA A 345 -7.31 15.85 -21.36
C ALA A 345 -7.09 17.29 -21.88
N LYS A 346 -8.01 18.21 -21.58
CA LYS A 346 -7.94 19.62 -22.00
C LYS A 346 -7.63 20.59 -20.85
N ASP A 347 -7.49 20.08 -19.62
CA ASP A 347 -7.40 20.92 -18.43
C ASP A 347 -6.22 20.49 -17.54
N ALA A 348 -5.09 21.19 -17.68
CA ALA A 348 -3.88 20.92 -16.90
C ALA A 348 -4.07 21.13 -15.38
N LYS A 349 -5.02 21.99 -14.99
CA LYS A 349 -5.21 22.44 -13.59
C LYS A 349 -6.28 21.63 -12.85
N LEU A 350 -7.02 20.77 -13.55
CA LEU A 350 -8.10 19.98 -12.99
C LEU A 350 -7.63 19.07 -11.84
N ALA A 351 -6.46 18.44 -11.98
CA ALA A 351 -5.89 17.60 -10.93
C ALA A 351 -5.58 18.41 -9.66
N SER A 352 -5.00 19.61 -9.80
CA SER A 352 -4.72 20.51 -8.68
C SER A 352 -6.01 20.99 -8.02
N ARG A 353 -7.02 21.39 -8.81
CA ARG A 353 -8.35 21.77 -8.28
C ARG A 353 -9.03 20.61 -7.54
N MET A 354 -8.95 19.39 -8.07
CA MET A 354 -9.49 18.20 -7.42
C MET A 354 -8.79 17.94 -6.08
N ALA A 355 -7.45 18.00 -6.05
CA ALA A 355 -6.65 17.77 -4.85
C ALA A 355 -6.97 18.82 -3.76
N VAL A 356 -6.99 20.11 -4.13
CA VAL A 356 -7.35 21.20 -3.20
C VAL A 356 -8.76 21.00 -2.65
N ALA A 357 -9.74 20.73 -3.51
CA ALA A 357 -11.10 20.48 -3.06
C ALA A 357 -11.17 19.28 -2.11
N ALA A 358 -10.43 18.19 -2.39
CA ALA A 358 -10.41 17.01 -1.54
C ALA A 358 -9.86 17.34 -0.14
N GLY A 359 -8.78 18.13 -0.10
CA GLY A 359 -8.16 18.58 1.15
C GLY A 359 -9.03 19.55 1.94
N GLU A 360 -9.64 20.53 1.29
CA GLU A 360 -10.46 21.56 1.95
C GLU A 360 -11.82 21.01 2.45
N PHE A 361 -12.43 20.09 1.71
CA PHE A 361 -13.69 19.47 2.13
C PHE A 361 -13.51 18.21 2.98
N GLY A 362 -12.29 17.65 3.07
CA GLY A 362 -12.03 16.40 3.77
C GLY A 362 -12.78 15.22 3.16
N LEU A 363 -12.93 15.22 1.82
CA LEU A 363 -13.64 14.16 1.09
C LEU A 363 -12.65 13.39 0.20
N PRO A 364 -12.73 12.05 0.16
CA PRO A 364 -11.90 11.25 -0.71
C PRO A 364 -12.23 11.52 -2.19
N ILE A 365 -11.23 11.38 -3.05
CA ILE A 365 -11.43 11.47 -4.51
C ILE A 365 -11.90 10.10 -4.99
N ASN A 366 -13.00 10.06 -5.73
CA ASN A 366 -13.52 8.82 -6.30
C ASN A 366 -12.43 8.11 -7.14
N PRO A 367 -12.22 6.79 -7.00
CA PRO A 367 -11.16 6.07 -7.70
C PRO A 367 -11.19 6.20 -9.23
N SER A 368 -12.38 6.20 -9.84
CA SER A 368 -12.52 6.37 -11.30
C SER A 368 -12.15 7.79 -11.72
N THR A 369 -12.46 8.79 -10.89
CA THR A 369 -11.99 10.17 -11.08
C THR A 369 -10.48 10.26 -11.03
N LEU A 370 -9.82 9.63 -10.03
CA LEU A 370 -8.36 9.60 -9.93
C LEU A 370 -7.71 9.02 -11.20
N VAL A 371 -8.21 7.87 -11.70
CA VAL A 371 -7.69 7.27 -12.93
C VAL A 371 -7.84 8.23 -14.12
N ASN A 372 -8.97 8.94 -14.22
CA ASN A 372 -9.19 9.92 -15.29
C ASN A 372 -8.26 11.13 -15.20
N LEU A 373 -7.85 11.56 -14.00
CA LEU A 373 -6.91 12.66 -13.81
C LEU A 373 -5.52 12.40 -14.42
N LYS A 374 -5.14 11.14 -14.67
CA LYS A 374 -3.90 10.80 -15.42
C LYS A 374 -3.82 11.50 -16.76
N HIS A 375 -4.96 11.73 -17.41
CA HIS A 375 -5.03 12.34 -18.73
C HIS A 375 -4.83 13.86 -18.70
N CYS A 376 -4.79 14.50 -17.53
CA CYS A 376 -4.50 15.94 -17.46
C CYS A 376 -3.13 16.24 -18.11
N PRO A 377 -3.00 17.27 -18.95
CA PRO A 377 -1.73 17.64 -19.60
C PRO A 377 -0.82 18.43 -18.63
N ILE A 378 -0.41 17.80 -17.54
CA ILE A 378 0.51 18.35 -16.54
C ILE A 378 1.95 18.25 -17.07
N HIS A 379 2.62 19.39 -17.07
CA HIS A 379 4.03 19.56 -17.40
C HIS A 379 4.75 20.31 -16.26
N ASP A 380 5.95 19.87 -15.91
CA ASP A 380 6.73 20.39 -14.78
C ASP A 380 7.18 21.85 -14.97
N ASN A 381 7.15 22.35 -16.20
CA ASN A 381 7.56 23.70 -16.61
C ASN A 381 6.38 24.63 -16.99
N GLN A 382 5.12 24.20 -16.80
CA GLN A 382 3.94 25.00 -17.13
C GLN A 382 3.17 25.41 -15.87
N TRP A 383 3.68 26.44 -15.19
CA TRP A 383 3.11 26.96 -13.95
C TRP A 383 2.63 28.41 -14.12
N ASP A 384 1.32 28.62 -14.04
CA ASP A 384 0.70 29.94 -13.93
C ASP A 384 0.41 30.31 -12.47
N ASP A 385 -0.11 31.52 -12.24
CA ASP A 385 -0.45 32.01 -10.90
C ASP A 385 -1.48 31.11 -10.22
N GLU A 386 -2.49 30.63 -10.95
CA GLU A 386 -3.52 29.71 -10.43
C GLU A 386 -2.88 28.40 -9.97
N SER A 387 -1.95 27.83 -10.75
CA SER A 387 -1.31 26.55 -10.42
C SER A 387 -0.45 26.66 -9.17
N ARG A 388 0.32 27.75 -9.03
CA ARG A 388 1.10 28.04 -7.82
C ARG A 388 0.21 28.22 -6.60
N GLU A 389 -0.89 28.96 -6.74
CA GLU A 389 -1.85 29.19 -5.66
C GLU A 389 -2.52 27.89 -5.22
N LEU A 390 -2.97 27.06 -6.17
CA LEU A 390 -3.56 25.75 -5.88
C LEU A 390 -2.56 24.82 -5.19
N PHE A 391 -1.29 24.84 -5.59
CA PHE A 391 -0.27 24.00 -4.94
C PHE A 391 -0.07 24.42 -3.48
N ILE A 392 0.05 25.71 -3.19
CA ILE A 392 0.17 26.22 -1.82
C ILE A 392 -1.08 25.91 -0.98
N ARG A 393 -2.28 26.09 -1.55
CA ARG A 393 -3.54 25.72 -0.88
C ARG A 393 -3.60 24.24 -0.56
N LEU A 394 -3.16 23.37 -1.47
CA LEU A 394 -3.07 21.94 -1.23
C LEU A 394 -2.13 21.65 -0.04
N LEU A 395 -0.90 22.19 -0.06
CA LEU A 395 0.06 22.00 1.04
C LEU A 395 -0.47 22.54 2.38
N ALA A 396 -1.32 23.56 2.36
CA ALA A 396 -1.95 24.15 3.53
C ALA A 396 -3.20 23.39 4.05
N CYS A 397 -3.56 22.24 3.48
CA CYS A 397 -4.73 21.44 3.90
C CYS A 397 -4.56 20.71 5.25
N GLY A 398 -3.44 20.91 5.95
CA GLY A 398 -3.20 20.33 7.26
C GLY A 398 -3.30 18.79 7.24
N PRO A 399 -3.95 18.14 8.22
CA PRO A 399 -4.04 16.69 8.30
C PRO A 399 -4.58 15.99 7.05
N ASN A 400 -5.49 16.64 6.31
CA ASN A 400 -6.09 16.07 5.10
C ASN A 400 -5.10 15.94 3.93
N LEU A 401 -4.01 16.73 3.94
CA LEU A 401 -2.98 16.68 2.88
C LEU A 401 -2.44 15.26 2.68
N MET A 402 -2.29 14.49 3.75
CA MET A 402 -1.67 13.17 3.69
C MET A 402 -2.44 12.19 2.79
N GLU A 403 -3.75 12.06 3.01
CA GLU A 403 -4.60 11.13 2.25
C GLU A 403 -4.78 11.60 0.81
N VAL A 404 -4.93 12.91 0.61
CA VAL A 404 -5.05 13.51 -0.72
C VAL A 404 -3.79 13.31 -1.53
N TRP A 405 -2.62 13.56 -0.93
CA TRP A 405 -1.34 13.39 -1.60
C TRP A 405 -1.10 11.93 -1.98
N GLU A 406 -1.36 10.97 -1.09
CA GLU A 406 -1.25 9.53 -1.39
C GLU A 406 -2.17 9.14 -2.57
N SER A 407 -3.38 9.69 -2.63
CA SER A 407 -4.34 9.44 -3.70
C SER A 407 -3.88 9.95 -5.07
N ILE A 408 -3.37 11.18 -5.14
CA ILE A 408 -2.89 11.76 -6.41
C ILE A 408 -1.49 11.25 -6.79
N ASP A 409 -0.68 10.83 -5.80
CA ASP A 409 0.62 10.19 -6.01
C ASP A 409 0.47 8.85 -6.74
N PHE A 410 -0.58 8.09 -6.41
CA PHE A 410 -0.91 6.84 -7.11
C PHE A 410 -1.06 7.02 -8.62
N VAL A 411 -1.59 8.17 -9.06
CA VAL A 411 -1.77 8.51 -10.49
C VAL A 411 -0.68 9.42 -11.04
N ASP A 412 0.46 9.48 -10.33
CA ASP A 412 1.70 10.17 -10.70
C ASP A 412 1.62 11.68 -10.85
N ILE A 413 0.64 12.32 -10.20
CA ILE A 413 0.49 13.78 -10.27
C ILE A 413 1.70 14.52 -9.68
N PRO A 414 2.20 14.20 -8.46
CA PRO A 414 3.39 14.83 -7.90
C PRO A 414 4.66 14.61 -8.71
N GLY A 415 4.85 13.41 -9.29
CA GLY A 415 5.99 13.11 -10.15
C GLY A 415 6.03 13.94 -11.43
N ARG A 416 4.84 14.37 -11.92
CA ARG A 416 4.70 15.25 -13.08
C ARG A 416 4.86 16.74 -12.74
N TRP A 417 4.53 17.14 -11.51
CA TRP A 417 4.79 18.49 -11.01
C TRP A 417 6.28 18.71 -10.70
N MET A 418 6.91 17.69 -10.11
CA MET A 418 8.28 17.73 -9.62
C MET A 418 8.95 16.39 -9.92
N PRO A 419 9.64 16.24 -11.06
CA PRO A 419 10.35 15.00 -11.42
C PRO A 419 11.34 14.52 -10.37
N GLU A 420 11.91 15.45 -9.60
CA GLU A 420 12.79 15.17 -8.46
C GLU A 420 12.10 14.30 -7.40
N TRP A 421 10.77 14.38 -7.26
CA TRP A 421 9.96 13.55 -6.36
C TRP A 421 10.16 12.05 -6.62
N LEU A 422 10.33 11.66 -7.88
CA LEU A 422 10.54 10.26 -8.26
C LEU A 422 11.83 9.68 -7.67
N GLY A 423 12.80 10.54 -7.31
CA GLY A 423 14.03 10.15 -6.64
C GLY A 423 13.85 9.78 -5.17
N VAL A 424 12.77 10.21 -4.52
CA VAL A 424 12.48 9.94 -3.10
C VAL A 424 11.20 9.12 -2.88
N ARG A 425 10.35 9.02 -3.91
CA ARG A 425 9.10 8.25 -3.88
C ARG A 425 9.33 6.80 -3.48
N ASN A 426 8.54 6.32 -2.51
CA ASN A 426 8.61 4.97 -1.93
C ASN A 426 9.96 4.57 -1.31
N ARG A 427 10.95 5.47 -1.23
CA ARG A 427 12.25 5.10 -0.67
C ARG A 427 12.18 4.96 0.84
N PRO A 428 12.78 3.91 1.43
CA PRO A 428 12.90 3.83 2.88
C PRO A 428 13.79 4.98 3.37
N SER A 429 13.56 5.38 4.61
CA SER A 429 14.48 6.30 5.26
C SER A 429 15.56 5.51 6.01
N ALA A 430 16.82 5.91 5.85
CA ALA A 430 17.97 5.20 6.41
C ALA A 430 18.03 5.21 7.95
N SER A 431 17.28 6.09 8.61
CA SER A 431 17.29 6.17 10.08
C SER A 431 16.17 5.29 10.68
N ALA A 432 16.53 4.48 11.69
CA ALA A 432 15.59 3.61 12.41
C ALA A 432 14.44 4.36 13.12
N ALA A 433 14.53 5.70 13.20
CA ALA A 433 13.50 6.56 13.77
C ALA A 433 12.36 6.87 12.78
N HIS A 434 12.59 6.76 11.47
CA HIS A 434 11.57 7.07 10.49
C HIS A 434 10.64 5.88 10.27
N ARG A 435 9.35 6.10 10.56
CA ARG A 435 8.27 5.12 10.30
C ARG A 435 7.89 5.06 8.82
N TYR A 436 8.02 6.17 8.11
CA TYR A 436 7.48 6.36 6.78
C TYR A 436 8.60 6.38 5.73
N THR A 437 8.23 6.06 4.50
CA THR A 437 9.07 6.34 3.32
C THR A 437 9.32 7.85 3.22
N ILE A 438 10.45 8.24 2.63
CA ILE A 438 10.92 9.64 2.58
C ILE A 438 9.83 10.58 2.05
N ASP A 439 9.20 10.20 0.94
CA ASP A 439 8.09 10.94 0.34
C ASP A 439 6.90 11.15 1.30
N ARG A 440 6.46 10.09 1.97
CA ARG A 440 5.33 10.15 2.92
C ARG A 440 5.66 10.99 4.14
N HIS A 441 6.91 10.94 4.59
CA HIS A 441 7.44 11.75 5.68
C HIS A 441 7.43 13.25 5.32
N MET A 442 7.93 13.64 4.14
CA MET A 442 7.89 15.03 3.67
C MET A 442 6.47 15.61 3.66
N VAL A 443 5.48 14.82 3.24
CA VAL A 443 4.07 15.21 3.26
C VAL A 443 3.55 15.38 4.70
N GLU A 444 3.92 14.47 5.60
CA GLU A 444 3.51 14.56 7.01
C GLU A 444 4.12 15.79 7.70
N VAL A 445 5.41 16.07 7.48
CA VAL A 445 6.06 17.29 7.98
C VAL A 445 5.30 18.52 7.50
N THR A 446 5.01 18.58 6.19
CA THR A 446 4.26 19.70 5.60
C THR A 446 2.87 19.85 6.21
N SER A 447 2.15 18.74 6.45
CA SER A 447 0.79 18.74 7.03
C SER A 447 0.72 19.31 8.46
N ARG A 448 1.87 19.42 9.14
CA ARG A 448 1.98 19.91 10.52
C ARG A 448 2.41 21.37 10.60
N LEU A 449 2.78 21.98 9.48
CA LEU A 449 3.17 23.40 9.42
C LEU A 449 1.93 24.30 9.50
N GLY A 450 2.04 25.40 10.23
CA GLY A 450 0.96 26.34 10.48
C GLY A 450 1.38 27.78 10.26
N ARG A 451 0.40 28.69 10.27
CA ARG A 451 0.64 30.13 10.05
C ARG A 451 1.13 30.88 11.29
N GLU A 452 0.99 30.28 12.46
CA GLU A 452 1.40 30.91 13.73
C GLU A 452 2.92 30.83 13.90
N THR A 453 3.56 31.94 14.26
CA THR A 453 5.00 31.94 14.53
C THR A 453 5.29 31.51 15.97
N PRO A 454 6.48 30.94 16.26
CA PRO A 454 6.85 30.53 17.61
C PRO A 454 6.95 31.71 18.61
N SER A 455 7.03 32.95 18.11
CA SER A 455 7.06 34.18 18.90
C SER A 455 5.69 34.82 19.16
N GLY A 456 4.58 34.19 18.72
CA GLY A 456 3.22 34.66 18.98
C GLY A 456 2.63 35.62 17.93
N GLY A 457 3.16 35.59 16.70
CA GLY A 457 2.61 36.32 15.55
C GLY A 457 2.04 35.39 14.48
N GLN A 458 1.92 35.89 13.24
CA GLN A 458 1.61 35.08 12.07
C GLN A 458 2.62 35.35 10.95
N TYR A 459 2.97 34.31 10.21
CA TYR A 459 3.72 34.46 8.96
C TYR A 459 2.84 35.19 7.94
N ASP A 460 3.45 36.13 7.21
CA ASP A 460 2.82 36.64 6.00
C ASP A 460 2.73 35.56 4.93
N ASP A 461 2.06 35.88 3.82
CA ASP A 461 1.81 34.89 2.77
C ASP A 461 3.08 34.37 2.10
N ASP A 462 4.13 35.18 1.95
CA ASP A 462 5.33 34.74 1.24
C ASP A 462 6.24 33.91 2.13
N HIS A 463 6.38 34.25 3.42
CA HIS A 463 7.06 33.41 4.39
C HIS A 463 6.32 32.08 4.62
N PHE A 464 4.99 32.10 4.72
CA PHE A 464 4.23 30.86 4.86
C PHE A 464 4.34 29.95 3.62
N LYS A 465 4.33 30.54 2.41
CA LYS A 465 4.63 29.79 1.18
C LYS A 465 6.02 29.16 1.23
N ALA A 466 7.04 29.92 1.59
CA ALA A 466 8.41 29.42 1.69
C ALA A 466 8.53 28.28 2.70
N LEU A 467 7.87 28.40 3.86
CA LEU A 467 7.82 27.36 4.89
C LEU A 467 7.17 26.06 4.39
N LEU A 468 6.01 26.15 3.72
CA LEU A 468 5.34 24.97 3.14
C LEU A 468 6.17 24.32 2.03
N LEU A 469 6.78 25.13 1.16
CA LEU A 469 7.66 24.65 0.09
C LEU A 469 8.91 23.98 0.66
N ALA A 470 9.50 24.54 1.72
CA ALA A 470 10.59 23.89 2.45
C ALA A 470 10.12 22.56 3.07
N GLY A 471 8.94 22.52 3.69
CA GLY A 471 8.36 21.29 4.24
C GLY A 471 8.28 20.15 3.23
N ILE A 472 7.72 20.41 2.04
CA ILE A 472 7.53 19.39 1.01
C ILE A 472 8.81 19.08 0.22
N THR A 473 9.93 19.78 0.50
CA THR A 473 11.21 19.57 -0.20
C THR A 473 12.41 19.32 0.72
N HIS A 474 12.27 19.39 2.05
CA HIS A 474 13.40 19.36 2.98
C HIS A 474 14.30 18.13 2.83
N ASP A 475 13.70 16.99 2.48
CA ASP A 475 14.36 15.71 2.32
C ASP A 475 14.53 15.28 0.84
N ILE A 476 14.28 16.17 -0.12
CA ILE A 476 14.36 15.85 -1.56
C ILE A 476 15.77 15.39 -2.00
N GLY A 477 16.78 15.70 -1.19
CA GLY A 477 18.17 15.30 -1.36
C GLY A 477 18.52 13.91 -0.80
N LYS A 478 17.61 13.20 -0.09
CA LYS A 478 17.84 11.84 0.43
C LYS A 478 17.84 10.80 -0.70
N ARG A 479 18.88 10.85 -1.51
CA ARG A 479 19.12 10.00 -2.68
C ARG A 479 20.27 9.05 -2.41
N ALA A 480 20.38 8.03 -3.26
CA ALA A 480 21.49 7.09 -3.17
C ALA A 480 22.81 7.86 -3.38
N PHE A 481 23.85 7.47 -2.63
CA PHE A 481 25.20 8.08 -2.69
C PHE A 481 25.30 9.54 -2.22
N VAL A 482 24.30 10.05 -1.52
CA VAL A 482 24.32 11.41 -0.95
C VAL A 482 24.55 11.31 0.56
N ALA A 483 25.74 11.75 1.00
CA ALA A 483 26.08 11.78 2.41
C ALA A 483 25.45 12.98 3.14
N ASP A 484 25.50 14.16 2.53
CA ASP A 484 24.86 15.39 3.05
C ASP A 484 23.59 15.66 2.24
N HIS A 485 22.48 15.06 2.66
CA HIS A 485 21.19 15.20 1.96
C HIS A 485 20.62 16.62 2.07
N ALA A 486 21.00 17.38 3.10
CA ALA A 486 20.59 18.77 3.24
C ALA A 486 21.30 19.66 2.21
N ALA A 487 22.60 19.43 1.95
CA ALA A 487 23.33 20.08 0.85
C ALA A 487 22.68 19.78 -0.49
N GLU A 488 22.40 18.49 -0.76
CA GLU A 488 21.83 18.08 -2.03
C GLU A 488 20.41 18.62 -2.21
N GLY A 489 19.61 18.62 -1.15
CA GLY A 489 18.29 19.27 -1.13
C GLY A 489 18.40 20.75 -1.51
N ALA A 490 19.34 21.48 -0.91
CA ALA A 490 19.58 22.89 -1.22
C ALA A 490 20.07 23.14 -2.65
N ARG A 491 20.62 22.13 -3.35
CA ARG A 491 20.93 22.22 -4.78
C ARG A 491 19.68 22.01 -5.65
N HIS A 492 18.76 21.15 -5.23
CA HIS A 492 17.52 20.86 -5.95
C HIS A 492 16.45 21.96 -5.79
N VAL A 493 16.28 22.51 -4.59
CA VAL A 493 15.19 23.46 -4.28
C VAL A 493 15.17 24.66 -5.23
N PRO A 494 16.29 25.37 -5.49
CA PRO A 494 16.29 26.47 -6.46
C PRO A 494 15.87 26.05 -7.86
N VAL A 495 16.25 24.85 -8.31
CA VAL A 495 15.90 24.34 -9.65
C VAL A 495 14.40 24.09 -9.72
N ILE A 496 13.83 23.42 -8.72
CA ILE A 496 12.40 23.09 -8.64
C ILE A 496 11.57 24.37 -8.57
N LEU A 497 11.86 25.26 -7.63
CA LEU A 497 10.99 26.39 -7.33
C LEU A 497 11.08 27.49 -8.40
N LYS A 498 12.26 27.70 -9.01
CA LYS A 498 12.40 28.60 -10.17
C LYS A 498 11.67 28.05 -11.39
N ARG A 499 11.68 26.73 -11.61
CA ARG A 499 10.91 26.07 -12.68
C ARG A 499 9.40 26.25 -12.47
N MET A 500 8.93 26.22 -11.21
CA MET A 500 7.53 26.50 -10.86
C MET A 500 7.16 28.00 -10.91
N GLY A 501 8.14 28.89 -11.03
CA GLY A 501 7.94 30.34 -11.15
C GLY A 501 7.68 31.06 -9.83
N TYR A 502 8.21 30.57 -8.71
CA TYR A 502 8.16 31.29 -7.42
C TYR A 502 9.15 32.47 -7.38
N ALA A 503 8.82 33.49 -6.58
CA ALA A 503 9.63 34.70 -6.43
C ALA A 503 11.01 34.38 -5.84
N PRO A 504 12.09 35.11 -6.23
CA PRO A 504 13.45 34.86 -5.75
C PRO A 504 13.57 34.74 -4.23
N ASP A 505 12.94 35.64 -3.47
CA ASP A 505 13.02 35.65 -2.00
C ASP A 505 12.42 34.36 -1.40
N ILE A 506 11.28 33.88 -1.91
CA ILE A 506 10.66 32.62 -1.50
C ILE A 506 11.59 31.44 -1.79
N VAL A 507 12.24 31.44 -2.96
CA VAL A 507 13.20 30.41 -3.35
C VAL A 507 14.39 30.41 -2.41
N ASP A 508 14.93 31.58 -2.08
CA ASP A 508 16.10 31.72 -1.24
C ASP A 508 15.79 31.30 0.21
N TRP A 509 14.66 31.74 0.79
CA TRP A 509 14.22 31.30 2.11
C TRP A 509 14.01 29.79 2.19
N ALA A 510 13.28 29.20 1.23
CA ALA A 510 13.08 27.75 1.20
C ALA A 510 14.41 27.00 1.05
N THR A 511 15.36 27.52 0.26
CA THR A 511 16.68 26.92 0.08
C THR A 511 17.49 26.92 1.37
N VAL A 512 17.50 28.04 2.11
CA VAL A 512 18.18 28.11 3.42
C VAL A 512 17.52 27.16 4.42
N LEU A 513 16.19 27.12 4.48
CA LEU A 513 15.46 26.21 5.35
C LEU A 513 15.80 24.74 5.06
N VAL A 514 15.83 24.34 3.78
CA VAL A 514 16.22 22.97 3.40
C VAL A 514 17.69 22.71 3.68
N ARG A 515 18.58 23.69 3.51
CA ARG A 515 20.00 23.52 3.84
C ARG A 515 20.22 23.28 5.34
N GLU A 516 19.49 23.99 6.18
CA GLU A 516 19.71 24.04 7.63
C GLU A 516 18.69 23.23 8.44
N HIS A 517 17.83 22.42 7.81
CA HIS A 517 16.70 21.74 8.49
C HIS A 517 17.12 20.81 9.64
N LEU A 518 18.37 20.33 9.66
CA LEU A 518 18.93 19.53 10.77
C LEU A 518 19.63 20.39 11.84
N THR A 519 20.08 21.58 11.46
CA THR A 519 21.02 22.41 12.22
C THR A 519 20.51 22.73 13.61
N LEU A 520 19.24 23.14 13.73
CA LEU A 520 18.69 23.51 15.04
C LEU A 520 18.62 22.31 16.00
N SER A 521 18.32 21.11 15.49
CA SER A 521 18.27 19.88 16.28
C SER A 521 19.66 19.42 16.71
N GLU A 522 20.65 19.50 15.80
CA GLU A 522 22.05 19.19 16.08
C GLU A 522 22.65 20.15 17.10
N PHE A 523 22.39 21.45 16.98
CA PHE A 523 22.84 22.46 17.93
C PHE A 523 22.22 22.23 19.31
N ALA A 524 20.91 22.02 19.37
CA ALA A 524 20.20 21.82 20.64
C ALA A 524 20.65 20.56 21.40
N THR A 525 21.16 19.55 20.71
CA THR A 525 21.61 18.28 21.32
C THR A 525 23.12 18.22 21.55
N GLY A 526 23.92 18.99 20.81
CA GLY A 526 25.38 18.92 20.81
C GLY A 526 26.12 20.16 21.34
N LYS A 527 25.45 21.30 21.53
CA LYS A 527 26.08 22.57 21.91
C LYS A 527 25.39 23.24 23.10
N ASP A 528 26.13 24.11 23.80
CA ASP A 528 25.58 24.91 24.91
C ASP A 528 24.81 26.13 24.36
N PRO A 529 23.50 26.26 24.62
CA PRO A 529 22.71 27.41 24.17
C PRO A 529 23.11 28.74 24.84
N TYR A 530 23.86 28.70 25.94
CA TYR A 530 24.30 29.93 26.65
C TYR A 530 25.68 30.42 26.20
N ASP A 531 26.37 29.69 25.33
CA ASP A 531 27.62 30.16 24.71
C ASP A 531 27.30 31.17 23.59
N PRO A 532 27.71 32.44 23.70
CA PRO A 532 27.46 33.45 22.67
C PRO A 532 28.00 33.07 21.29
N ALA A 533 29.10 32.30 21.23
CA ALA A 533 29.67 31.85 19.96
C ALA A 533 28.76 30.87 19.22
N VAL A 534 28.00 30.04 19.96
CA VAL A 534 27.03 29.10 19.39
C VAL A 534 25.81 29.84 18.84
N ALA A 535 25.31 30.82 19.58
CA ALA A 535 24.20 31.66 19.14
C ALA A 535 24.57 32.47 17.89
N GLU A 536 25.78 33.04 17.84
CA GLU A 536 26.30 33.77 16.68
C GLU A 536 26.47 32.84 15.47
N GLU A 537 27.04 31.64 15.63
CA GLU A 537 27.19 30.68 14.52
C GLU A 537 25.84 30.27 13.93
N LEU A 538 24.82 30.05 14.77
CA LEU A 538 23.46 29.77 14.31
C LEU A 538 22.85 30.99 13.61
N ALA A 539 23.14 32.20 14.08
CA ALA A 539 22.66 33.42 13.46
C ALA A 539 23.30 33.68 12.08
N ASP A 540 24.60 33.47 11.94
CA ASP A 540 25.33 33.57 10.67
C ASP A 540 24.73 32.66 9.59
N ARG A 541 24.43 31.39 9.94
CA ARG A 541 23.81 30.42 9.02
C ARG A 541 22.43 30.83 8.52
N LEU A 542 21.74 31.67 9.29
CA LEU A 542 20.41 32.20 8.99
C LEU A 542 20.46 33.67 8.57
N HIS A 543 21.65 34.18 8.23
CA HIS A 543 21.88 35.55 7.78
C HIS A 543 21.36 36.62 8.78
N HIS A 544 21.36 36.30 10.07
CA HIS A 544 20.76 37.08 11.15
C HIS A 544 19.26 37.41 10.95
N ASP A 545 18.55 36.60 10.15
CA ASP A 545 17.12 36.77 9.91
C ASP A 545 16.29 36.03 10.96
N LYS A 546 15.63 36.80 11.82
CA LYS A 546 14.72 36.32 12.86
C LYS A 546 13.55 35.52 12.29
N MET A 547 13.08 35.82 11.09
CA MET A 547 11.97 35.12 10.47
C MET A 547 12.41 33.76 9.92
N LEU A 548 13.62 33.65 9.36
CA LEU A 548 14.21 32.36 9.00
C LEU A 548 14.39 31.45 10.21
N LEU A 549 14.80 32.00 11.36
CA LEU A 549 14.90 31.24 12.60
C LEU A 549 13.54 30.74 13.10
N ASP A 550 12.48 31.57 12.99
CA ASP A 550 11.11 31.17 13.34
C ASP A 550 10.64 30.01 12.46
N MET A 551 10.82 30.14 11.14
CA MET A 551 10.46 29.09 10.17
C MET A 551 11.29 27.81 10.36
N LEU A 552 12.59 27.92 10.65
CA LEU A 552 13.45 26.76 10.91
C LEU A 552 13.01 26.03 12.19
N PHE A 553 12.62 26.76 13.22
CA PHE A 553 12.07 26.15 14.44
C PHE A 553 10.80 25.35 14.14
N ASP A 554 9.87 25.91 13.37
CA ASP A 554 8.64 25.19 13.00
C ASP A 554 8.90 23.98 12.11
N LEU A 555 9.82 24.09 11.15
CA LEU A 555 10.23 22.95 10.33
C LEU A 555 10.86 21.83 11.19
N THR A 556 11.78 22.19 12.10
CA THR A 556 12.41 21.25 13.03
C THR A 556 11.39 20.58 13.96
N ARG A 557 10.39 21.35 14.42
CA ARG A 557 9.30 20.86 15.26
C ARG A 557 8.41 19.88 14.50
N ALA A 558 8.01 20.22 13.28
CA ALA A 558 7.18 19.39 12.43
C ALA A 558 7.90 18.08 12.06
N ASP A 559 9.16 18.17 11.66
CA ASP A 559 10.03 17.03 11.35
C ASP A 559 10.14 16.08 12.56
N GLY A 560 10.63 16.59 13.69
CA GLY A 560 10.79 15.78 14.91
C GLY A 560 9.49 15.15 15.43
N SER A 561 8.34 15.79 15.18
CA SER A 561 7.01 15.27 15.58
C SER A 561 6.51 14.14 14.68
N SER A 562 6.90 14.13 13.41
CA SER A 562 6.54 13.09 12.44
C SER A 562 7.28 11.76 12.64
N LEU A 563 8.34 11.76 13.46
CA LEU A 563 9.14 10.58 13.81
C LEU A 563 8.52 9.66 14.89
N GLY A 564 7.32 9.98 15.41
CA GLY A 564 6.55 9.02 16.24
C GLY A 564 6.47 9.28 17.75
N ALA A 565 6.46 10.53 18.22
CA ALA A 565 5.95 10.90 19.55
C ALA A 565 5.47 12.37 19.50
N THR A 566 4.22 12.79 19.74
CA THR A 566 2.95 12.19 20.24
C THR A 566 1.78 13.12 19.78
N ALA A 567 0.51 12.70 19.86
CA ALA A 567 -0.35 13.06 21.01
C ALA A 567 -1.09 11.81 21.55
N GLY A 568 -0.63 11.25 22.68
CA GLY A 568 -1.39 10.22 23.40
C GLY A 568 -0.64 9.19 24.27
N GLU A 569 0.69 9.00 24.15
CA GLU A 569 1.54 8.04 24.93
C GLU A 569 1.19 6.53 24.77
N THR A 570 2.02 5.48 24.93
CA THR A 570 3.47 5.14 25.05
C THR A 570 3.59 3.70 24.45
N ILE A 571 4.68 3.20 23.84
CA ILE A 571 5.82 2.50 24.49
C ILE A 571 7.11 2.59 23.62
N THR A 572 7.98 3.53 24.07
CA THR A 572 9.46 3.61 24.21
C THR A 572 10.40 2.85 23.24
N LYS A 573 11.49 3.41 22.68
CA LYS A 573 12.43 4.45 23.17
C LYS A 573 13.10 5.26 22.03
N GLN A 574 13.26 6.56 22.32
CA GLN A 574 14.32 7.50 21.92
C GLN A 574 14.21 8.46 20.73
N TYR A 575 13.29 8.33 19.76
CA TYR A 575 13.20 9.31 18.66
C TYR A 575 11.76 9.81 18.43
N GLY A 576 11.55 11.11 18.64
CA GLY A 576 10.27 11.81 18.50
C GLY A 576 10.28 13.14 19.28
N TRP A 577 9.34 14.06 19.03
CA TRP A 577 9.25 15.38 19.68
C TRP A 577 8.76 15.25 21.13
N SER A 578 9.65 14.83 22.02
CA SER A 578 9.38 14.74 23.46
C SER A 578 9.37 16.12 24.12
N LYS A 579 8.71 16.25 25.29
CA LYS A 579 8.76 17.48 26.10
C LYS A 579 10.20 17.95 26.38
N TRP A 580 11.12 17.00 26.58
CA TRP A 580 12.53 17.30 26.77
C TRP A 580 13.19 17.85 25.50
N ARG A 581 12.96 17.23 24.33
CA ARG A 581 13.47 17.73 23.05
C ARG A 581 12.90 19.12 22.72
N GLU A 582 11.62 19.32 22.98
CA GLU A 582 10.98 20.63 22.82
C GLU A 582 11.68 21.69 23.68
N GLN A 583 11.98 21.37 24.95
CA GLN A 583 12.65 22.29 25.86
C GLN A 583 14.05 22.69 25.39
N ILE A 584 14.89 21.73 24.98
CA ILE A 584 16.25 22.02 24.53
C ILE A 584 16.26 22.80 23.20
N VAL A 585 15.40 22.42 22.25
CA VAL A 585 15.28 23.12 20.95
C VAL A 585 14.74 24.53 21.14
N ARG A 586 13.72 24.70 21.98
CA ARG A 586 13.18 26.03 22.33
C ARG A 586 14.19 26.88 23.09
N GLY A 587 15.04 26.28 23.92
CA GLY A 587 16.14 26.95 24.59
C GLY A 587 17.16 27.52 23.60
N MET A 588 17.65 26.68 22.68
CA MET A 588 18.58 27.09 21.61
C MET A 588 17.97 28.18 20.72
N TYR A 589 16.71 28.00 20.29
CA TYR A 589 15.96 29.00 19.53
C TYR A 589 15.86 30.34 20.27
N SER A 590 15.54 30.33 21.57
CA SER A 590 15.36 31.56 22.35
C SER A 590 16.68 32.31 22.52
N ALA A 591 17.78 31.59 22.70
CA ALA A 591 19.12 32.16 22.81
C ALA A 591 19.57 32.81 21.49
N ALA A 592 19.46 32.09 20.37
CA ALA A 592 19.81 32.62 19.06
C ALA A 592 18.93 33.81 18.64
N ARG A 593 17.63 33.74 18.93
CA ARG A 593 16.69 34.85 18.64
C ARG A 593 17.00 36.11 19.44
N ALA A 594 17.54 35.98 20.64
CA ALA A 594 17.94 37.11 21.48
C ALA A 594 19.27 37.74 21.05
N ALA A 595 20.13 36.97 20.36
CA ALA A 595 21.41 37.44 19.81
C ALA A 595 21.24 38.18 18.47
N MET A 596 20.26 37.77 17.65
CA MET A 596 19.77 38.51 16.48
C MET A 596 18.99 39.76 16.93
#